data_AF-A0A366DQV8-F1
#
_entry.id   AF-A0A366DQV8-F1
#
_cell.length_a   1.000
_cell.length_b   1.000
_cell.length_c   1.000
_cell.angle_alpha   90.00
_cell.angle_beta   90.00
_cell.angle_gamma   90.00
#
_symmetry.space_group_name_H-M   'P 1'
#
loop_
_entity.id
_entity.type
_entity.pdbx_description
1 polymer ?
#
loop_
_entity_poly.entity_id
_entity_poly.type
_entity_poly.pdbx_seq_one_letter_code
_entity_poly.pdbx_strand_id
1 'polypeptide(L)'
;MNITLWNAKVNTKDMTEEQARNNFDGDASPEEITRFKKAMQSVDGLEVVVTESFTGYGDGYVLLSWKQEDDDKWREFIWEMEQDPFFGAYCDDREGFLEVWNAGEYEPPGSMTFESDYLTIMSELKRK
;
A
#
# COMPACT_ATOMS: atom_id res chain seq x y z
N MET A 1 12.44 -7.05 -20.43
CA MET A 1 12.42 -6.02 -19.37
C MET A 1 13.16 -6.61 -18.17
N ASN A 2 14.24 -5.98 -17.73
CA ASN A 2 14.91 -6.39 -16.49
C ASN A 2 14.15 -5.72 -15.34
N ILE A 3 13.64 -6.52 -14.42
CA ILE A 3 12.96 -6.04 -13.22
C ILE A 3 13.99 -6.06 -12.09
N THR A 4 14.22 -4.90 -11.49
CA THR A 4 15.02 -4.78 -10.27
C THR A 4 14.11 -4.86 -9.07
N LEU A 5 14.48 -5.68 -8.10
CA LEU A 5 13.74 -5.89 -6.87
C LEU A 5 14.50 -5.21 -5.73
N TRP A 6 13.79 -4.46 -4.90
CA TRP A 6 14.36 -3.74 -3.78
C TRP A 6 13.74 -4.22 -2.48
N ASN A 7 14.59 -4.47 -1.48
CA ASN A 7 14.13 -4.53 -0.10
C ASN A 7 14.06 -3.10 0.43
N ALA A 8 12.92 -2.70 0.96
CA ALA A 8 12.66 -1.35 1.44
C ALA A 8 11.91 -1.37 2.77
N LYS A 9 11.96 -0.26 3.48
CA LYS A 9 11.21 -0.05 4.72
C LYS A 9 10.24 1.10 4.55
N VAL A 10 8.99 0.91 4.96
CA VAL A 10 7.98 1.97 4.93
C VAL A 10 8.33 3.05 5.95
N ASN A 11 8.26 4.32 5.54
CA ASN A 11 8.60 5.50 6.34
C ASN A 11 7.47 6.53 6.21
N THR A 12 6.41 6.33 6.98
CA THR A 12 5.14 7.07 6.89
C THR A 12 4.67 7.61 8.23
N LYS A 13 5.43 7.38 9.31
CA LYS A 13 5.11 7.85 10.66
C LYS A 13 4.69 9.32 10.71
N ASP A 14 5.45 10.16 10.03
CA ASP A 14 5.30 11.62 10.05
C ASP A 14 4.51 12.14 8.84
N MET A 15 3.77 11.26 8.13
CA MET A 15 2.92 11.66 6.99
C MET A 15 1.98 12.81 7.37
N THR A 16 2.05 13.90 6.61
CA THR A 16 1.19 15.06 6.81
C THR A 16 -0.17 14.85 6.14
N GLU A 17 -1.16 15.66 6.53
CA GLU A 17 -2.47 15.65 5.83
C GLU A 17 -2.35 16.12 4.38
N GLU A 18 -1.40 17.01 4.08
CA GLU A 18 -1.09 17.46 2.71
C GLU A 18 -0.55 16.30 1.86
N GLN A 19 0.42 15.55 2.39
CA GLN A 19 0.93 14.34 1.71
C GLN A 19 -0.19 13.33 1.48
N ALA A 20 -1.01 13.05 2.51
CA ALA A 20 -2.17 12.17 2.37
C ALA A 20 -3.16 12.67 1.29
N ARG A 21 -3.44 13.98 1.23
CA ARG A 21 -4.32 14.57 0.20
C ARG A 21 -3.75 14.43 -1.21
N ASN A 22 -2.44 14.52 -1.39
CA ASN A 22 -1.80 14.40 -2.70
C ASN A 22 -1.93 13.00 -3.33
N ASN A 23 -2.35 11.99 -2.56
CA ASN A 23 -2.62 10.64 -3.07
C ASN A 23 -4.00 10.50 -3.74
N PHE A 24 -4.79 11.58 -3.83
CA PHE A 24 -6.09 11.58 -4.47
C PHE A 24 -6.08 12.49 -5.71
N ASP A 25 -6.51 11.98 -6.86
CA ASP A 25 -6.59 12.72 -8.13
C ASP A 25 -7.69 13.80 -8.15
N GLY A 26 -8.46 13.93 -7.06
CA GLY A 26 -9.63 14.82 -6.97
C GLY A 26 -9.95 15.31 -5.56
N ASP A 27 -11.21 15.68 -5.37
CA ASP A 27 -11.70 16.10 -4.05
C ASP A 27 -11.88 14.88 -3.14
N ALA A 28 -10.98 14.75 -2.17
CA ALA A 28 -11.13 13.87 -1.03
C ALA A 28 -11.71 14.63 0.17
N SER A 29 -12.65 14.02 0.86
CA SER A 29 -13.17 14.52 2.12
C SER A 29 -12.09 14.48 3.22
N PRO A 30 -12.20 15.33 4.27
CA PRO A 30 -11.29 15.26 5.41
C PRO A 30 -11.24 13.88 6.09
N GLU A 31 -12.34 13.13 6.03
CA GLU A 31 -12.39 11.77 6.59
C GLU A 31 -11.54 10.80 5.76
N GLU A 32 -11.66 10.82 4.43
CA GLU A 32 -10.85 10.00 3.52
C GLU A 32 -9.36 10.27 3.69
N ILE A 33 -8.98 11.55 3.76
CA ILE A 33 -7.59 11.97 4.00
C ILE A 33 -7.09 11.44 5.36
N THR A 34 -7.91 11.56 6.40
CA THR A 34 -7.56 11.08 7.74
C THR A 34 -7.44 9.56 7.78
N ARG A 35 -8.33 8.84 7.09
CA ARG A 35 -8.32 7.37 7.01
C ARG A 35 -7.08 6.89 6.27
N PHE A 36 -6.81 7.43 5.08
CA PHE A 36 -5.62 7.10 4.29
C PHE A 36 -4.34 7.34 5.09
N LYS A 37 -4.21 8.50 5.73
CA LYS A 37 -3.07 8.81 6.58
C LYS A 37 -2.88 7.77 7.70
N LYS A 38 -3.95 7.42 8.41
CA LYS A 38 -3.89 6.41 9.48
C LYS A 38 -3.52 5.03 8.95
N ALA A 39 -4.06 4.64 7.80
CA ALA A 39 -3.72 3.39 7.13
C ALA A 39 -2.22 3.37 6.81
N MET A 40 -1.70 4.39 6.13
CA MET A 40 -0.27 4.49 5.80
C MET A 40 0.62 4.48 7.05
N GLN A 41 0.22 5.14 8.13
CA GLN A 41 0.95 5.13 9.40
C GLN A 41 0.91 3.76 10.11
N SER A 42 -0.11 2.92 9.86
CA SER A 42 -0.23 1.60 10.48
C SER A 42 0.81 0.59 9.99
N VAL A 43 1.33 0.80 8.78
CA VAL A 43 2.38 0.00 8.15
C VAL A 43 3.75 0.67 8.23
N ASP A 44 3.88 1.80 8.95
CA ASP A 44 5.16 2.44 9.18
C ASP A 44 6.17 1.45 9.79
N GLY A 45 7.38 1.48 9.23
CA GLY A 45 8.48 0.67 9.69
C GLY A 45 8.45 -0.80 9.28
N LEU A 46 7.42 -1.26 8.55
CA LEU A 46 7.40 -2.61 7.99
C LEU A 46 8.36 -2.73 6.80
N GLU A 47 8.94 -3.91 6.64
CA GLU A 47 9.81 -4.22 5.50
C GLU A 47 8.99 -4.83 4.35
N VAL A 48 9.30 -4.38 3.14
CA VAL A 48 8.60 -4.76 1.91
C VAL A 48 9.57 -5.04 0.78
N VAL A 49 9.14 -5.88 -0.16
CA VAL A 49 9.78 -6.02 -1.46
C VAL A 49 9.01 -5.20 -2.47
N VAL A 50 9.72 -4.34 -3.19
CA VAL A 50 9.15 -3.46 -4.19
C VAL A 50 9.91 -3.51 -5.51
N THR A 51 9.29 -3.00 -6.57
CA THR A 51 9.94 -2.71 -7.85
C THR A 51 9.49 -1.35 -8.37
N GLU A 52 10.24 -0.75 -9.28
CA GLU A 52 9.85 0.53 -9.89
C GLU A 52 8.52 0.39 -10.65
N SER A 53 7.69 1.43 -10.61
CA SER A 53 6.44 1.47 -11.36
C SER A 53 6.66 1.39 -12.86
N PHE A 54 5.87 0.54 -13.53
CA PHE A 54 5.90 0.38 -14.98
C PHE A 54 4.90 1.29 -15.72
N THR A 55 4.10 2.06 -15.00
CA THR A 55 3.03 2.88 -15.60
C THR A 55 3.54 4.16 -16.26
N GLY A 56 4.80 4.54 -16.03
CA GLY A 56 5.38 5.79 -16.54
C GLY A 56 4.81 7.05 -15.89
N TYR A 57 3.95 6.91 -14.88
CA TYR A 57 3.39 8.00 -14.09
C TYR A 57 4.11 8.04 -12.73
N GLY A 58 5.08 8.95 -12.62
CA GLY A 58 5.78 9.27 -11.38
C GLY A 58 6.92 8.33 -10.99
N ASP A 59 7.76 8.80 -10.06
CA ASP A 59 8.89 8.08 -9.47
C ASP A 59 8.41 7.25 -8.27
N GLY A 60 7.57 6.24 -8.55
CA GLY A 60 6.95 5.39 -7.54
C GLY A 60 7.39 3.93 -7.59
N TYR A 61 7.08 3.20 -6.52
CA TYR A 61 7.34 1.77 -6.37
C TYR A 61 6.04 0.99 -6.26
N VAL A 62 6.02 -0.21 -6.82
CA VAL A 62 4.93 -1.19 -6.69
C VAL A 62 5.28 -2.18 -5.60
N LEU A 63 4.36 -2.42 -4.67
CA LEU A 63 4.47 -3.46 -3.65
C LEU A 63 4.36 -4.85 -4.30
N LEU A 64 5.34 -5.72 -4.03
CA LEU A 64 5.37 -7.09 -4.54
C LEU A 64 5.13 -8.13 -3.45
N SER A 65 5.69 -7.91 -2.25
CA SER A 65 5.47 -8.80 -1.11
C SER A 65 5.87 -8.15 0.21
N TRP A 66 5.39 -8.71 1.31
CA TRP A 66 5.80 -8.43 2.68
C TRP A 66 6.21 -9.72 3.41
N LYS A 67 6.68 -9.58 4.65
CA LYS A 67 6.96 -10.74 5.51
C LYS A 67 5.65 -11.35 6.02
N GLN A 68 5.54 -12.68 6.01
CA GLN A 68 4.36 -13.39 6.51
C GLN A 68 4.02 -13.05 7.98
N GLU A 69 5.01 -12.72 8.79
CA GLU A 69 4.79 -12.33 10.20
C GLU A 69 4.04 -10.99 10.36
N ASP A 70 4.01 -10.16 9.32
CA ASP A 70 3.30 -8.88 9.29
C ASP A 70 1.96 -8.96 8.54
N ASP A 71 1.52 -10.15 8.12
CA ASP A 71 0.35 -10.34 7.24
C ASP A 71 -0.93 -9.74 7.83
N ASP A 72 -1.15 -9.88 9.14
CA ASP A 72 -2.30 -9.27 9.81
C ASP A 72 -2.30 -7.75 9.71
N LYS A 73 -1.12 -7.09 9.77
CA LYS A 73 -1.04 -5.63 9.63
C LYS A 73 -1.34 -5.19 8.22
N TRP A 74 -0.84 -5.93 7.22
CA TRP A 74 -1.13 -5.68 5.81
C TRP A 74 -2.59 -5.92 5.48
N ARG A 75 -3.22 -6.95 6.06
CA ARG A 75 -4.65 -7.17 5.94
C ARG A 75 -5.46 -5.97 6.42
N GLU A 76 -5.18 -5.47 7.62
CA GLU A 76 -5.93 -4.31 8.15
C GLU A 76 -5.63 -3.04 7.36
N PHE A 77 -4.40 -2.83 6.89
CA PHE A 77 -4.07 -1.74 5.98
C PHE A 77 -4.89 -1.80 4.68
N ILE A 78 -4.92 -2.96 4.04
CA ILE A 78 -5.66 -3.19 2.80
C ILE A 78 -7.16 -3.00 3.03
N TRP A 79 -7.70 -3.52 4.13
CA TRP A 79 -9.09 -3.28 4.51
C TRP A 79 -9.43 -1.78 4.58
N GLU A 80 -8.58 -0.96 5.20
CA GLU A 80 -8.79 0.49 5.26
C GLU A 80 -8.74 1.14 3.86
N MET A 81 -7.88 0.64 2.97
CA MET A 81 -7.79 1.10 1.58
C MET A 81 -9.01 0.68 0.74
N GLU A 82 -9.62 -0.48 1.01
CA GLU A 82 -10.85 -0.97 0.38
C GLU A 82 -12.08 -0.12 0.70
N GLN A 83 -11.99 0.82 1.64
CA GLN A 83 -13.08 1.73 1.96
C GLN A 83 -13.19 2.93 1.00
N ASP A 84 -12.35 2.98 -0.03
CA ASP A 84 -12.49 3.91 -1.14
C ASP A 84 -13.76 3.56 -1.95
N PRO A 85 -14.72 4.49 -2.12
CA PRO A 85 -15.98 4.20 -2.80
C PRO A 85 -15.88 4.07 -4.32
N PHE A 86 -14.75 4.46 -4.92
CA PHE A 86 -14.50 4.39 -6.35
C PHE A 86 -13.70 3.15 -6.75
N PHE A 87 -12.75 2.73 -5.91
CA PHE A 87 -11.83 1.64 -6.22
C PHE A 87 -11.97 0.42 -5.31
N GLY A 88 -12.57 0.56 -4.13
CA GLY A 88 -12.78 -0.53 -3.19
C GLY A 88 -13.82 -1.54 -3.65
N ALA A 89 -13.53 -2.82 -3.50
CA ALA A 89 -14.43 -3.93 -3.76
C ALA A 89 -15.22 -4.36 -2.52
N TYR A 90 -14.74 -4.03 -1.32
CA TYR A 90 -15.30 -4.50 -0.03
C TYR A 90 -15.72 -3.36 0.91
N CYS A 91 -16.12 -2.21 0.36
CA CYS A 91 -16.58 -1.07 1.15
C CYS A 91 -17.73 -1.48 2.09
N ASP A 92 -17.56 -1.25 3.39
CA ASP A 92 -18.46 -1.68 4.48
C ASP A 92 -18.73 -3.21 4.58
N ASP A 93 -18.05 -4.07 3.80
CA ASP A 93 -18.18 -5.54 3.82
C ASP A 93 -16.93 -6.23 4.40
N ARG A 94 -16.75 -6.06 5.71
CA ARG A 94 -15.59 -6.62 6.42
C ARG A 94 -15.62 -8.15 6.47
N GLU A 95 -16.80 -8.74 6.55
CA GLU A 95 -16.95 -10.20 6.62
C GLU A 95 -16.57 -10.83 5.28
N GLY A 96 -17.06 -10.29 4.16
CA GLY A 96 -16.69 -10.73 2.82
C GLY A 96 -15.20 -10.58 2.55
N PHE A 97 -14.60 -9.43 2.92
CA PHE A 97 -13.15 -9.22 2.82
C PHE A 97 -12.35 -10.28 3.60
N LEU A 98 -12.73 -10.56 4.85
CA LEU A 98 -12.05 -11.59 5.64
C LEU A 98 -12.22 -12.99 5.07
N GLU A 99 -13.37 -13.32 4.50
CA GLU A 99 -13.62 -14.62 3.88
C GLU A 99 -12.64 -14.86 2.73
N VAL A 100 -12.55 -13.92 1.79
CA VAL A 100 -11.62 -14.03 0.65
C VAL A 100 -10.15 -13.95 1.08
N TRP A 101 -9.83 -13.14 2.09
CA TRP A 101 -8.49 -13.05 2.64
C TRP A 101 -8.04 -14.40 3.21
N ASN A 102 -8.87 -15.01 4.06
CA ASN A 102 -8.57 -16.29 4.71
C ASN A 102 -8.53 -17.46 3.72
N ALA A 103 -9.27 -17.38 2.61
CA ALA A 103 -9.20 -18.34 1.53
C ALA A 103 -7.93 -18.18 0.66
N GLY A 104 -7.20 -17.07 0.79
CA GLY A 104 -6.08 -16.73 -0.09
C GLY A 104 -6.53 -16.32 -1.49
N GLU A 105 -7.79 -15.89 -1.63
CA GLU A 105 -8.45 -15.54 -2.89
C GLU A 105 -8.57 -14.02 -3.09
N TYR A 106 -8.07 -13.22 -2.15
CA TYR A 106 -8.03 -11.77 -2.29
C TYR A 106 -7.16 -11.36 -3.50
N GLU A 107 -7.79 -10.73 -4.49
CA GLU A 107 -7.14 -10.12 -5.65
C GLU A 107 -7.49 -8.63 -5.67
N PRO A 108 -6.52 -7.72 -5.46
CA PRO A 108 -6.80 -6.29 -5.44
C PRO A 108 -7.16 -5.80 -6.86
N PRO A 109 -8.03 -4.79 -6.99
CA PRO A 109 -8.43 -4.23 -8.29
C PRO A 109 -7.27 -3.52 -9.03
N GLY A 110 -6.15 -3.28 -8.33
CA GLY A 110 -4.92 -2.77 -8.88
C GLY A 110 -3.73 -3.05 -7.94
N SER A 111 -2.53 -2.71 -8.40
CA SER A 111 -1.35 -2.86 -7.55
C SER A 111 -1.26 -1.73 -6.53
N MET A 112 -0.89 -2.06 -5.30
CA MET A 112 -0.52 -1.04 -4.29
C MET A 112 0.80 -0.39 -4.66
N THR A 113 0.83 0.94 -4.61
CA THR A 113 2.00 1.75 -4.93
C THR A 113 2.42 2.63 -3.76
N PHE A 114 3.72 2.93 -3.69
CA PHE A 114 4.31 3.87 -2.77
C PHE A 114 5.03 4.96 -3.56
N GLU A 115 4.86 6.22 -3.16
CA GLU A 115 5.78 7.28 -3.58
C GLU A 115 7.18 7.00 -3.04
N SER A 116 8.23 7.43 -3.75
CA SER A 116 9.62 7.23 -3.32
C SER A 116 9.89 7.74 -1.90
N ASP A 117 9.27 8.85 -1.50
CA ASP A 117 9.46 9.47 -0.18
C ASP A 117 8.87 8.63 0.97
N TYR A 118 7.97 7.69 0.68
CA TYR A 118 7.38 6.78 1.67
C TYR A 118 8.25 5.55 1.95
N LEU A 119 9.37 5.39 1.23
CA LEU A 119 10.23 4.23 1.34
C LEU A 119 11.67 4.61 1.63
N THR A 120 12.29 3.88 2.55
CA THR A 120 13.74 3.82 2.69
C THR A 120 14.25 2.57 2.00
N ILE A 121 14.89 2.72 0.84
CA ILE A 121 15.52 1.59 0.12
C ILE A 121 16.71 1.07 0.94
N MET A 122 16.71 -0.23 1.25
CA MET A 122 17.73 -0.87 2.07
C MET A 122 18.76 -1.63 1.24
N SER A 123 18.30 -2.41 0.25
CA SER A 123 19.18 -3.20 -0.60
C SER A 123 18.52 -3.67 -1.89
N GLU A 124 19.34 -3.94 -2.91
CA GLU A 124 18.90 -4.63 -4.12
C GLU A 124 18.85 -6.15 -3.88
N LEU A 125 17.73 -6.79 -4.24
CA LEU A 125 17.57 -8.23 -4.22
C LEU A 125 18.10 -8.84 -5.53
N LYS A 126 19.32 -9.36 -5.47
CA LYS A 126 19.93 -10.05 -6.60
C LYS A 126 19.38 -11.46 -6.73
N ARG A 127 18.98 -11.85 -7.95
CA ARG A 127 18.75 -13.26 -8.28
C ARG A 127 20.06 -14.02 -8.09
N LYS A 128 19.99 -15.13 -7.35
CA LYS A 128 21.08 -16.11 -7.28
C LYS A 128 21.11 -16.96 -8.54
#